data_AF-A0A1R1X4G2-F1
#
_entry.id   AF-A0A1R1X4G2-F1
#
_cell.length_a   1.000
_cell.length_b   1.000
_cell.length_c   1.000
_cell.angle_alpha   90.00
_cell.angle_beta   90.00
_cell.angle_gamma   90.00
#
_symmetry.space_group_name_H-M   'P 1'
#
loop_
_entity.id
_entity.type
_entity.pdbx_description
1 polymer ?
#
loop_
_entity_poly.entity_id
_entity_poly.type
_entity_poly.pdbx_seq_one_letter_code
_entity_poly.pdbx_strand_id
1 'polypeptide(L)'
;MELWLFTTNKSTGYFGDGDPIDVLEIGSRVASIGEIKQVKVLGVMGLIDDGETDWKVLAIDVNDPISERLNSTSDLDTVMPGLINATRDWLTNYKIPDGKAQNKWAFEATLKDSKFTMDIIKEAHKHWLKLTNAQNNPDNQEK
;
A
#
# COMPACT_ATOMS: atom_id res chain seq x y z
N MET A 1 5.57 -7.96 -7.80
CA MET A 1 4.76 -8.81 -6.92
C MET A 1 3.38 -8.19 -6.91
N GLU A 2 2.38 -8.85 -7.50
CA GLU A 2 1.01 -8.32 -7.59
C GLU A 2 0.16 -8.95 -6.47
N LEU A 3 -0.72 -8.16 -5.83
CA LEU A 3 -1.20 -8.42 -4.45
C LEU A 3 -2.66 -8.00 -4.26
N TRP A 4 -3.65 -8.90 -4.43
CA TRP A 4 -5.08 -8.51 -4.51
C TRP A 4 -5.84 -8.63 -3.17
N LEU A 5 -6.94 -7.89 -2.99
CA LEU A 5 -7.76 -7.92 -1.76
C LEU A 5 -9.25 -8.28 -2.05
N PHE A 6 -9.66 -9.55 -1.87
CA PHE A 6 -11.02 -10.03 -2.22
C PHE A 6 -11.97 -10.31 -1.04
N THR A 7 -11.58 -9.99 0.19
CA THR A 7 -12.37 -10.30 1.40
C THR A 7 -12.42 -9.11 2.34
N THR A 8 -13.39 -9.08 3.27
CA THR A 8 -13.38 -8.13 4.38
C THR A 8 -12.08 -8.24 5.15
N ASN A 9 -11.29 -7.18 5.14
CA ASN A 9 -10.03 -7.11 5.84
C ASN A 9 -10.31 -6.98 7.34
N LYS A 10 -9.72 -7.87 8.15
CA LYS A 10 -9.98 -7.94 9.59
C LYS A 10 -9.46 -6.72 10.36
N SER A 11 -8.48 -6.01 9.80
CA SER A 11 -7.86 -4.85 10.43
C SER A 11 -8.65 -3.56 10.20
N THR A 12 -9.32 -3.43 9.06
CA THR A 12 -10.08 -2.22 8.70
C THR A 12 -11.59 -2.41 8.87
N GLY A 13 -12.10 -3.63 8.73
CA GLY A 13 -13.53 -3.92 8.73
C GLY A 13 -14.22 -3.72 7.36
N TYR A 14 -13.46 -3.39 6.30
CA TYR A 14 -13.98 -3.13 4.96
C TYR A 14 -13.49 -4.19 3.97
N PHE A 15 -14.20 -4.38 2.85
CA PHE A 15 -13.71 -5.19 1.74
C PHE A 15 -12.46 -4.55 1.12
N GLY A 16 -11.64 -5.31 0.40
CA GLY A 16 -10.62 -4.73 -0.45
C GLY A 16 -11.21 -4.03 -1.67
N ASP A 17 -10.45 -3.11 -2.24
CA ASP A 17 -10.74 -2.41 -3.52
C ASP A 17 -10.72 -3.34 -4.74
N GLY A 18 -10.15 -4.54 -4.58
CA GLY A 18 -10.05 -5.50 -5.65
C GLY A 18 -8.93 -5.20 -6.63
N ASP A 19 -7.90 -4.45 -6.22
CA ASP A 19 -6.69 -4.17 -7.02
C ASP A 19 -5.42 -4.73 -6.34
N PRO A 20 -4.26 -4.76 -7.03
CA PRO A 20 -2.97 -4.95 -6.39
C PRO A 20 -2.69 -3.90 -5.31
N ILE A 21 -2.03 -4.28 -4.21
CA ILE A 21 -1.70 -3.35 -3.12
C ILE A 21 -0.90 -2.14 -3.62
N ASP A 22 -1.24 -0.96 -3.12
CA ASP A 22 -0.58 0.28 -3.50
C ASP A 22 0.74 0.49 -2.74
N VAL A 23 1.71 1.07 -3.45
CA VAL A 23 3.04 1.40 -2.93
C VAL A 23 3.37 2.86 -3.20
N LEU A 24 3.71 3.57 -2.13
CA LEU A 24 4.28 4.92 -2.14
C LEU A 24 5.81 4.80 -2.02
N GLU A 25 6.50 4.95 -3.15
CA GLU A 25 7.96 4.98 -3.19
C GLU A 25 8.48 6.39 -2.88
N ILE A 26 9.31 6.53 -1.85
CA ILE A 26 9.68 7.83 -1.26
C ILE A 26 11.10 8.29 -1.60
N GLY A 27 11.78 7.58 -2.50
CA GLY A 27 13.13 7.92 -2.97
C GLY A 27 13.16 9.25 -3.73
N SER A 28 14.36 9.78 -3.82
CA SER A 28 14.67 11.07 -4.47
C SER A 28 14.49 11.04 -5.99
N ARG A 29 14.65 9.87 -6.61
CA ARG A 29 14.54 9.71 -8.06
C ARG A 29 13.08 9.53 -8.49
N VAL A 30 12.61 10.44 -9.33
CA VAL A 30 11.33 10.29 -10.05
C VAL A 30 11.41 9.07 -10.97
N ALA A 31 10.54 8.10 -10.73
CA ALA A 31 10.44 6.87 -11.52
C ALA A 31 9.71 7.12 -12.86
N SER A 32 9.97 6.24 -13.83
CA SER A 32 9.21 6.21 -15.08
C SER A 32 8.02 5.26 -14.99
N ILE A 33 6.95 5.52 -15.75
CA ILE A 33 5.80 4.60 -15.85
C ILE A 33 6.27 3.25 -16.40
N GLY A 34 5.86 2.16 -15.74
CA GLY A 34 6.26 0.78 -16.10
C GLY A 34 7.64 0.36 -15.57
N GLU A 35 8.32 1.22 -14.82
CA GLU A 35 9.61 0.88 -14.20
C GLU A 35 9.45 -0.13 -13.05
N ILE A 36 10.36 -1.11 -12.99
CA ILE A 36 10.42 -2.09 -11.90
C ILE A 36 11.61 -1.74 -11.00
N LYS A 37 11.31 -1.35 -9.76
CA LYS A 37 12.31 -1.00 -8.74
C LYS A 37 12.34 -2.05 -7.63
N GLN A 38 13.54 -2.36 -7.14
CA GLN A 38 13.69 -3.11 -5.90
C GLN A 38 13.55 -2.15 -4.73
N VAL A 39 12.63 -2.43 -3.81
CA VAL A 39 12.30 -1.51 -2.72
C VAL A 39 12.39 -2.20 -1.36
N LYS A 40 12.76 -1.42 -0.34
CA LYS A 40 12.68 -1.78 1.07
C LYS A 40 11.38 -1.25 1.66
N VAL A 41 10.61 -2.13 2.27
CA VAL A 41 9.34 -1.80 2.94
C VAL A 41 9.62 -1.14 4.29
N LEU A 42 8.96 -0.02 4.56
CA LEU A 42 9.13 0.76 5.79
C LEU A 42 7.90 0.69 6.70
N GLY A 43 6.70 0.71 6.11
CA GLY A 43 5.45 0.68 6.86
C GLY A 43 4.22 0.69 5.94
N VAL A 44 3.03 0.76 6.53
CA VAL A 44 1.76 0.84 5.79
C VAL A 44 0.74 1.72 6.52
N MET A 45 -0.06 2.45 5.74
CA MET A 45 -1.23 3.18 6.25
C MET A 45 -2.50 2.56 5.68
N GLY A 46 -3.55 2.43 6.50
CA GLY A 46 -4.84 1.88 6.07
C GLY A 46 -5.80 2.99 5.68
N LEU A 47 -5.80 3.36 4.40
CA LEU A 47 -6.79 4.29 3.85
C LEU A 47 -8.13 3.53 3.70
N ILE A 48 -9.22 4.21 3.99
CA ILE A 48 -10.56 3.75 3.64
C ILE A 48 -11.05 4.65 2.51
N ASP A 49 -10.98 4.13 1.30
CA ASP A 49 -11.25 4.85 0.07
C ASP A 49 -12.64 4.46 -0.46
N ASP A 50 -13.59 5.40 -0.46
CA ASP A 50 -14.98 5.15 -0.88
C ASP A 50 -15.66 3.91 -0.24
N GLY A 51 -15.23 3.51 0.96
CA GLY A 51 -15.77 2.35 1.69
C GLY A 51 -14.99 1.04 1.47
N GLU A 52 -13.81 1.10 0.86
CA GLU A 52 -12.94 -0.02 0.58
C GLU A 52 -11.61 0.11 1.32
N THR A 53 -10.98 -1.02 1.60
CA THR A 53 -9.65 -1.10 2.20
C THR A 53 -8.63 -0.86 1.12
N ASP A 54 -7.92 0.24 1.26
CA ASP A 54 -6.92 0.68 0.31
C ASP A 54 -5.59 0.87 1.07
N TRP A 55 -4.77 -0.18 1.10
CA TRP A 55 -3.51 -0.16 1.83
C TRP A 55 -2.44 0.62 1.07
N LYS A 56 -1.87 1.64 1.71
CA LYS A 56 -0.77 2.42 1.15
C LYS A 56 0.55 2.02 1.82
N VAL A 57 1.31 1.15 1.16
CA VAL A 57 2.63 0.71 1.64
C VAL A 57 3.65 1.81 1.39
N LEU A 58 4.41 2.22 2.42
CA LEU A 58 5.55 3.09 2.25
C LEU A 58 6.80 2.24 2.02
N ALA A 59 7.53 2.55 0.95
CA ALA A 59 8.76 1.87 0.59
C ALA A 59 9.78 2.84 0.01
N ILE A 60 11.04 2.43 -0.03
CA ILE A 60 12.12 3.21 -0.65
C ILE A 60 12.95 2.32 -1.56
N ASP A 61 13.35 2.82 -2.73
CA ASP A 61 14.34 2.16 -3.58
C ASP A 61 15.59 1.78 -2.78
N VAL A 62 16.02 0.52 -2.89
CA VAL A 62 17.23 0.04 -2.20
C VAL A 62 18.48 0.79 -2.65
N ASN A 63 18.47 1.37 -3.85
CA ASN A 63 19.58 2.14 -4.42
C ASN A 63 19.50 3.64 -4.11
N ASP A 64 18.46 4.11 -3.41
CA ASP A 64 18.38 5.53 -3.05
C ASP A 64 19.50 5.89 -2.05
N PRO A 65 20.18 7.05 -2.18
CA PRO A 65 21.27 7.44 -1.29
C PRO A 65 20.94 7.47 0.21
N ILE A 66 19.66 7.62 0.58
CA ILE A 66 19.23 7.61 1.98
C ILE A 66 18.57 6.29 2.40
N SER A 67 18.51 5.28 1.52
CA SER A 67 17.86 3.99 1.81
C SER A 67 18.44 3.35 3.08
N GLU A 68 19.77 3.36 3.25
CA GLU A 68 20.45 2.78 4.41
C GLU A 68 20.07 3.44 5.74
N ARG A 69 19.63 4.70 5.70
CA ARG A 69 19.22 5.49 6.88
C ARG A 69 17.76 5.26 7.28
N LEU A 70 16.99 4.54 6.47
CA LEU A 70 15.56 4.31 6.66
C LEU A 70 15.30 2.81 6.83
N ASN A 71 15.19 2.32 8.07
CA ASN A 71 14.96 0.89 8.37
C ASN A 71 13.70 0.64 9.20
N SER A 72 13.13 1.69 9.76
CA SER A 72 11.96 1.66 10.63
C SER A 72 11.08 2.87 10.39
N THR A 73 9.86 2.83 10.91
CA THR A 73 8.92 3.95 10.84
C THR A 73 9.42 5.18 11.61
N SER A 74 10.18 5.00 12.70
CA SER A 74 10.76 6.12 13.45
C SER A 74 11.88 6.86 12.70
N ASP A 75 12.56 6.19 11.78
CA ASP A 75 13.60 6.83 10.97
C ASP A 75 13.00 7.86 10.02
N LEU A 76 11.75 7.67 9.59
CA LEU A 76 11.05 8.58 8.66
C LEU A 76 10.88 9.97 9.28
N ASP A 77 10.46 10.07 10.54
CA ASP A 77 10.29 11.37 11.20
C ASP A 77 11.63 12.11 11.39
N THR A 78 12.73 11.37 11.47
CA THR A 78 14.07 11.95 11.64
C THR A 78 14.72 12.34 10.32
N VAL A 79 14.63 11.47 9.30
CA VAL A 79 15.30 11.64 8.00
C VAL A 79 14.44 12.46 7.03
N MET A 80 13.12 12.36 7.13
CA MET A 80 12.13 12.99 6.25
C MET A 80 10.99 13.65 7.08
N PRO A 81 11.32 14.63 7.93
CA PRO A 81 10.34 15.24 8.82
C PRO A 81 9.16 15.84 8.04
N GLY A 82 7.95 15.49 8.45
CA GLY A 82 6.70 15.97 7.86
C GLY A 82 6.16 15.12 6.70
N LEU A 83 6.92 14.17 6.16
CA LEU A 83 6.48 13.32 5.04
C LEU A 83 5.18 12.57 5.36
N ILE A 84 5.10 11.94 6.53
CA ILE A 84 3.92 11.15 6.92
C ILE A 84 2.67 12.03 7.04
N ASN A 85 2.81 13.25 7.57
CA ASN A 85 1.70 14.19 7.68
C ASN A 85 1.26 14.68 6.29
N ALA A 86 2.21 15.03 5.42
CA ALA A 86 1.91 15.43 4.05
C ALA A 86 1.23 14.30 3.25
N THR A 87 1.68 13.05 3.39
CA THR A 87 1.05 11.88 2.78
C THR A 87 -0.39 11.69 3.27
N ARG A 88 -0.62 11.83 4.58
CA ARG A 88 -1.96 11.75 5.17
C ARG A 88 -2.86 12.86 4.62
N ASP A 89 -2.38 14.09 4.59
CA ASP A 89 -3.14 15.24 4.11
C ASP A 89 -3.49 15.10 2.63
N TRP A 90 -2.55 14.61 1.82
CA TRP A 90 -2.79 14.36 0.40
C TRP A 90 -3.88 13.30 0.20
N LEU A 91 -3.71 12.12 0.81
CA LEU A 91 -4.65 11.00 0.65
C LEU A 91 -6.03 11.26 1.25
N THR A 92 -6.12 12.13 2.25
CA THR A 92 -7.41 12.56 2.84
C THR A 92 -8.18 13.46 1.88
N ASN A 93 -7.49 14.31 1.11
CA ASN A 93 -8.12 15.43 0.41
C ASN A 93 -8.10 15.34 -1.11
N TYR A 94 -7.33 14.43 -1.73
CA TYR A 94 -7.09 14.47 -3.18
C TYR A 94 -8.34 14.32 -4.06
N LYS A 95 -9.41 13.71 -3.54
CA LYS A 95 -10.69 13.54 -4.25
C LYS A 95 -11.70 14.68 -4.02
N ILE A 96 -11.40 15.65 -3.14
CA ILE A 96 -12.30 16.80 -2.87
C ILE A 96 -12.55 17.63 -4.14
N PRO A 97 -11.53 17.95 -4.98
CA PRO A 97 -11.75 18.69 -6.22
C PRO A 97 -12.70 17.97 -7.20
N ASP A 98 -12.77 16.64 -7.13
CA ASP A 98 -13.68 15.81 -7.93
C ASP A 98 -15.11 15.74 -7.34
N GLY A 99 -15.39 16.52 -6.28
CA GLY A 99 -16.69 16.56 -5.61
C GLY A 99 -16.95 15.42 -4.63
N LYS A 100 -15.95 14.60 -4.31
CA LYS A 100 -16.07 13.51 -3.32
C LYS A 100 -15.79 14.00 -1.90
N ALA A 101 -16.23 13.22 -0.93
CA ALA A 101 -15.93 13.47 0.49
C ALA A 101 -14.46 13.18 0.81
N GLN A 102 -14.01 13.63 1.98
CA GLN A 102 -12.71 13.25 2.52
C GLN A 102 -12.62 11.75 2.76
N ASN A 103 -11.47 11.17 2.42
CA ASN A 103 -11.18 9.78 2.75
C ASN A 103 -11.02 9.59 4.25
N LYS A 104 -11.30 8.36 4.70
CA LYS A 104 -11.20 7.96 6.10
C LYS A 104 -9.98 7.07 6.31
N TRP A 105 -9.69 6.77 7.57
CA TRP A 105 -8.52 5.99 7.94
C TRP A 105 -8.88 4.90 8.94
N ALA A 106 -8.26 3.74 8.78
CA ALA A 106 -8.11 2.78 9.87
C ALA A 106 -7.04 3.28 10.85
N PHE A 107 -7.11 2.77 12.08
CA PHE A 107 -6.08 2.99 13.11
C PHE A 107 -5.70 4.46 13.35
N GLU A 108 -6.66 5.39 13.27
CA GLU A 108 -6.41 6.83 13.46
C GLU A 108 -5.30 7.37 12.53
N ALA A 109 -5.20 6.83 11.31
CA ALA A 109 -4.19 7.22 10.33
C ALA A 109 -2.74 7.04 10.79
N THR A 110 -2.49 6.07 11.68
CA THR A 110 -1.15 5.71 12.15
C THR A 110 -0.41 4.84 11.13
N LEU A 111 0.89 5.13 10.95
CA LEU A 111 1.78 4.30 10.16
C LEU A 111 2.12 3.03 10.95
N LYS A 112 1.78 1.86 10.41
CA LYS A 112 2.14 0.57 11.00
C LYS A 112 3.54 0.16 10.59
N ASP A 113 4.20 -0.61 11.44
CA ASP A 113 5.58 -1.04 11.25
C ASP A 113 5.75 -2.02 10.08
N SER A 114 7.00 -2.29 9.74
CA SER A 114 7.35 -3.21 8.65
C SER A 114 6.84 -4.63 8.91
N LYS A 115 6.80 -5.10 10.16
CA LYS A 115 6.30 -6.45 10.48
C LYS A 115 4.81 -6.58 10.15
N PHE A 116 3.99 -5.66 10.63
CA PHE A 116 2.57 -5.61 10.30
C PHE A 116 2.36 -5.49 8.79
N THR A 117 3.15 -4.63 8.15
CA THR A 117 3.10 -4.43 6.69
C THR A 117 3.40 -5.71 5.92
N MET A 118 4.41 -6.46 6.33
CA MET A 118 4.76 -7.73 5.69
C MET A 118 3.64 -8.77 5.82
N ASP A 119 2.86 -8.75 6.90
CA ASP A 119 1.74 -9.66 7.05
C ASP A 119 0.57 -9.29 6.12
N ILE A 120 0.29 -7.99 5.92
CA ILE A 120 -0.66 -7.49 4.91
C ILE A 120 -0.21 -7.89 3.49
N ILE A 121 1.06 -7.69 3.16
CA ILE A 121 1.63 -8.07 1.85
C ILE A 121 1.49 -9.58 1.62
N LYS A 122 1.80 -10.41 2.61
CA LYS A 122 1.63 -11.87 2.50
C LYS A 122 0.18 -12.28 2.32
N GLU A 123 -0.76 -11.60 2.98
CA GLU A 123 -2.20 -11.86 2.82
C GLU A 123 -2.65 -11.58 1.39
N ALA A 124 -2.33 -10.39 0.88
CA ALA A 124 -2.66 -9.98 -0.49
C ALA A 124 -1.98 -10.90 -1.53
N HIS A 125 -0.79 -11.41 -1.24
CA HIS A 125 -0.11 -12.39 -2.10
C HIS A 125 -0.84 -13.72 -2.17
N LYS A 126 -1.37 -14.20 -1.03
CA LYS A 126 -2.18 -15.42 -0.99
C LYS A 126 -3.46 -15.27 -1.80
N HIS A 127 -4.09 -14.09 -1.80
CA HIS A 127 -5.25 -13.82 -2.63
C HIS A 127 -4.91 -13.82 -4.12
N TRP A 128 -3.81 -13.18 -4.52
CA TRP A 128 -3.31 -13.24 -5.89
C TRP A 128 -3.00 -14.67 -6.35
N LEU A 129 -2.34 -15.47 -5.52
CA LEU A 129 -2.07 -16.89 -5.83
C LEU A 129 -3.36 -17.68 -6.03
N LYS A 130 -4.39 -17.43 -5.21
CA LYS A 130 -5.71 -18.08 -5.40
C LYS A 130 -6.36 -17.66 -6.71
N LEU A 131 -6.32 -16.36 -7.04
CA LEU A 131 -6.88 -15.83 -8.28
C LEU A 131 -6.21 -16.46 -9.52
N THR A 132 -4.88 -16.42 -9.56
CA THR A 132 -4.10 -16.96 -10.68
C THR A 132 -4.21 -18.47 -10.80
N ASN A 133 -4.19 -19.21 -9.69
CA ASN A 133 -4.38 -20.66 -9.73
C ASN A 133 -5.81 -21.05 -10.15
N ALA A 134 -6.83 -20.27 -9.78
CA ALA A 134 -8.20 -20.51 -10.24
C ALA A 134 -8.37 -20.24 -11.74
N GLN A 135 -7.67 -19.25 -12.28
CA GLN A 135 -7.63 -18.97 -13.73
C GLN A 135 -6.85 -20.03 -14.51
N ASN A 136 -5.85 -20.65 -13.89
CA ASN A 136 -5.06 -21.73 -14.48
C ASN A 136 -5.70 -23.12 -14.38
N ASN A 137 -6.92 -23.24 -13.85
CA ASN A 137 -7.65 -24.50 -13.83
C ASN A 137 -8.19 -24.82 -15.24
N PRO A 138 -7.79 -25.93 -15.90
CA PRO A 138 -8.24 -26.25 -17.25
C PRO A 138 -9.77 -26.37 -17.40
N ASP A 139 -10.50 -26.66 -16.31
CA ASP A 139 -11.96 -26.73 -16.31
C ASP A 139 -12.65 -25.35 -16.44
N ASN A 140 -11.92 -24.24 -16.30
CA ASN A 140 -12.44 -22.88 -16.46
C ASN A 140 -12.21 -22.30 -17.87
N GLN A 141 -11.61 -23.05 -18.80
CA GLN A 141 -11.39 -22.63 -20.19
C GLN A 141 -12.52 -23.00 -21.15
N GLU A 142 -13.56 -23.69 -20.67
CA GLU A 142 -14.78 -23.97 -21.44
C GLU A 142 -15.98 -23.24 -20.82
N LYS A 143 -16.19 -21.98 -21.23
CA LYS A 143 -17.50 -21.32 -21.33
C LYS A 143 -17.39 -19.99 -22.09
#